data_AF-A0A8X7MZ64-F1
#
_entry.id   AF-A0A8X7MZ64-F1
#
_cell.length_a   1.000
_cell.length_b   1.000
_cell.length_c   1.000
_cell.angle_alpha   90.00
_cell.angle_beta   90.00
_cell.angle_gamma   90.00
#
_symmetry.space_group_name_H-M   'P 1'
#
loop_
_entity.id
_entity.type
_entity.pdbx_description
1 polymer ?
#
loop_
_entity_poly.entity_id
_entity_poly.type
_entity_poly.pdbx_seq_one_letter_code
_entity_poly.pdbx_strand_id
1 'polypeptide(L)'
;MSDSHTAAILAPTPPPQDSPSTAANRTMGTSSSSTSPSPWLPQFAGSKAKRTRQILYLLAMQGLGAAFISGGINFAVSVAMYLRASDITMWILAKNTIAGDLGVTILIQVTISFIITSSLIRGDLRSGLAIPLQQPWPPAPPSTNAAKGSANLPPSTRYEDTQHRSTFQLLKHNIETFYIVTQQNHIFQNDLSARERFFRLARTALQGFVLACCVFPWFWGIAIAILAPIYSNKQMAHTWIPMVIKGVYGALLGLVTNPLIALMNLGAHDVAGQQNSAAALSSAPDRSAETADLEKTGTPAGHTSASSGTPRLPDEEEEQEEQEIVPSSSSGAAFPASDSRMTIDGVSSNAHEDDFHSVSDMPIGVTTTQAA
;
A
#
# COMPACT_ATOMS: atom_id res chain seq x y z
N MET A 1 -58.45 31.13 -50.90
CA MET A 1 -59.65 30.45 -50.41
C MET A 1 -59.19 29.60 -49.25
N SER A 2 -58.99 30.24 -48.10
CA SER A 2 -60.00 30.42 -47.04
C SER A 2 -60.40 29.08 -46.48
N ASP A 3 -59.83 28.71 -45.33
CA ASP A 3 -60.59 28.11 -44.26
C ASP A 3 -59.94 28.44 -42.92
N SER A 4 -60.74 29.12 -42.11
CA SER A 4 -60.43 29.65 -40.79
C SER A 4 -60.97 28.66 -39.77
N HIS A 5 -60.11 28.05 -38.96
CA HIS A 5 -60.56 27.29 -37.79
C HIS A 5 -60.22 28.03 -36.50
N THR A 6 -61.23 28.76 -36.03
CA THR A 6 -61.40 29.28 -34.67
C THR A 6 -61.67 28.10 -33.73
N ALA A 7 -60.75 27.83 -32.80
CA ALA A 7 -60.99 26.90 -31.69
C ALA A 7 -61.06 27.67 -30.37
N ALA A 8 -62.18 27.48 -29.68
CA ALA A 8 -62.62 28.21 -28.52
C ALA A 8 -61.81 27.88 -27.25
N ILE A 9 -61.61 28.93 -26.46
CA ILE A 9 -61.04 28.95 -25.12
C ILE A 9 -61.99 28.25 -24.16
N LEU A 10 -61.56 27.14 -23.56
CA LEU A 10 -62.25 26.46 -22.44
C LEU A 10 -61.60 26.89 -21.14
N ALA A 11 -62.39 27.55 -20.28
CA ALA A 11 -61.97 27.98 -18.94
C ALA A 11 -61.78 26.77 -18.00
N PRO A 12 -60.77 26.80 -17.10
CA PRO A 12 -60.56 25.74 -16.12
C PRO A 12 -61.57 25.81 -14.97
N THR A 13 -62.11 24.65 -14.63
CA THR A 13 -62.98 24.38 -13.48
C THR A 13 -62.18 24.47 -12.17
N PRO A 14 -62.69 25.10 -11.10
CA PRO A 14 -62.00 25.11 -9.82
C PRO A 14 -62.13 23.74 -9.12
N PRO A 15 -61.05 23.19 -8.54
CA PRO A 15 -61.13 22.00 -7.72
C PRO A 15 -61.70 22.31 -6.31
N PRO A 16 -62.37 21.32 -5.68
CA PRO A 16 -63.07 21.48 -4.42
C PRO A 16 -62.11 21.66 -3.23
N GLN A 17 -62.49 22.59 -2.35
CA GLN A 17 -61.93 22.80 -1.03
C GLN A 17 -62.34 21.68 -0.05
N ASP A 18 -61.49 21.53 0.96
CA ASP A 18 -61.69 20.88 2.26
C ASP A 18 -61.26 19.41 2.42
N SER A 19 -60.11 19.26 3.09
CA SER A 19 -59.85 18.13 3.98
C SER A 19 -59.17 18.66 5.26
N PRO A 20 -59.59 18.16 6.44
CA PRO A 20 -59.22 18.72 7.72
C PRO A 20 -57.74 18.49 8.05
N SER A 21 -57.14 19.56 8.57
CA SER A 21 -55.82 19.67 9.16
C SER A 21 -55.57 18.57 10.21
N THR A 22 -54.98 17.46 9.77
CA THR A 22 -54.27 16.57 10.69
C THR A 22 -52.99 17.29 11.07
N ALA A 23 -53.01 17.90 12.26
CA ALA A 23 -51.84 18.49 12.89
C ALA A 23 -50.77 17.41 13.11
N ALA A 24 -49.96 17.21 12.07
CA ALA A 24 -48.76 16.40 12.14
C ALA A 24 -47.83 17.09 13.14
N ASN A 25 -47.69 16.44 14.29
CA ASN A 25 -46.77 16.76 15.36
C ASN A 25 -45.35 16.70 14.77
N ARG A 26 -44.91 17.83 14.23
CA ARG A 26 -43.58 18.02 13.63
C ARG A 26 -42.62 18.13 14.79
N THR A 27 -42.30 16.98 15.40
CA THR A 27 -41.18 16.85 16.31
C THR A 27 -39.97 17.33 15.52
N MET A 28 -39.51 18.55 15.82
CA MET A 28 -38.22 19.05 15.39
C MET A 28 -37.19 18.12 16.01
N GLY A 29 -36.93 17.00 15.33
CA GLY A 29 -35.74 16.21 15.57
C GLY A 29 -34.60 17.16 15.33
N THR A 30 -33.95 17.56 16.43
CA THR A 30 -32.64 18.17 16.42
C THR A 30 -31.73 17.21 15.68
N SER A 31 -31.61 17.44 14.37
CA SER A 31 -30.66 16.78 13.50
C SER A 31 -29.29 17.19 14.01
N SER A 32 -28.80 16.40 14.96
CA SER A 32 -27.41 16.43 15.37
C SER A 32 -26.61 16.21 14.10
N SER A 33 -26.03 17.30 13.60
CA SER A 33 -25.13 17.33 12.48
C SER A 33 -23.88 16.56 12.90
N SER A 34 -23.96 15.24 12.78
CA SER A 34 -22.80 14.36 12.93
C SER A 34 -21.78 14.83 11.90
N THR A 35 -20.76 15.52 12.38
CA THR A 35 -19.67 16.02 11.55
C THR A 35 -18.99 14.78 10.99
N SER A 36 -19.24 14.47 9.72
CA SER A 36 -18.66 13.30 9.09
C SER A 36 -17.13 13.44 9.13
N PRO A 37 -16.40 12.46 9.67
CA PRO A 37 -14.96 12.54 9.78
C PRO A 37 -14.33 12.74 8.39
N SER A 38 -13.24 13.51 8.33
CA SER A 38 -12.53 13.77 7.08
C SER A 38 -12.17 12.44 6.40
N PRO A 39 -12.49 12.27 5.11
CA PRO A 39 -12.22 11.02 4.40
C PRO A 39 -10.71 10.72 4.36
N TRP A 40 -9.85 11.75 4.39
CA TRP A 40 -8.40 11.61 4.28
C TRP A 40 -7.71 11.04 5.52
N LEU A 41 -8.39 11.01 6.66
CA LEU A 41 -7.85 10.37 7.86
C LEU A 41 -8.10 8.86 7.78
N PRO A 42 -7.09 8.01 8.06
CA PRO A 42 -7.30 6.57 8.09
C PRO A 42 -8.32 6.21 9.18
N GLN A 43 -9.36 5.47 8.78
CA GLN A 43 -10.37 4.98 9.72
C GLN A 43 -9.97 3.59 10.21
N PHE A 44 -9.41 3.57 11.42
CA PHE A 44 -9.01 2.35 12.10
C PHE A 44 -10.22 1.61 12.66
N ALA A 45 -10.29 0.30 12.40
CA ALA A 45 -11.39 -0.54 12.84
C ALA A 45 -11.30 -0.92 14.33
N GLY A 46 -12.46 -1.06 14.97
CA GLY A 46 -12.59 -1.71 16.28
C GLY A 46 -12.48 -0.79 17.50
N SER A 47 -12.32 -1.42 18.66
CA SER A 47 -12.23 -0.73 19.96
C SER A 47 -10.98 0.14 20.07
N LYS A 48 -10.94 1.02 21.09
CA LYS A 48 -9.76 1.86 21.39
C LYS A 48 -8.47 1.03 21.48
N ALA A 49 -8.52 -0.14 22.11
CA ALA A 49 -7.37 -1.04 22.24
C ALA A 49 -6.86 -1.56 20.89
N LYS A 50 -7.77 -1.98 19.99
CA LYS A 50 -7.42 -2.45 18.63
C LYS A 50 -6.78 -1.32 17.81
N ARG A 51 -7.34 -0.10 17.91
CA ARG A 51 -6.78 1.09 17.29
C ARG A 51 -5.37 1.40 17.80
N THR A 52 -5.15 1.38 19.10
CA THR A 52 -3.82 1.63 19.69
C THR A 52 -2.81 0.60 19.20
N ARG A 53 -3.17 -0.69 19.19
CA ARG A 53 -2.31 -1.76 18.66
C ARG A 53 -1.94 -1.52 17.19
N GLN A 54 -2.89 -1.07 16.37
CA GLN A 54 -2.65 -0.79 14.96
C GLN A 54 -1.75 0.44 14.75
N ILE A 55 -1.93 1.51 15.53
CA ILE A 55 -1.05 2.68 15.50
C ILE A 55 0.36 2.28 15.94
N LEU A 56 0.49 1.49 17.01
CA LEU A 56 1.78 1.00 17.49
C LEU A 56 2.47 0.13 16.44
N TYR A 57 1.73 -0.76 15.79
CA TYR A 57 2.25 -1.57 14.67
C TYR A 57 2.78 -0.69 13.53
N LEU A 58 2.02 0.34 13.12
CA LEU A 58 2.43 1.26 12.06
C LEU A 58 3.66 2.08 12.44
N LEU A 59 3.74 2.60 13.66
CA LEU A 59 4.84 3.47 14.09
C LEU A 59 6.08 2.71 14.50
N ALA A 60 5.94 1.68 15.34
CA ALA A 60 7.09 0.94 15.87
C ALA A 60 7.63 -0.06 14.86
N MET A 61 6.79 -0.96 14.34
CA MET A 61 7.25 -2.02 13.44
C MET A 61 7.48 -1.49 12.03
N GLN A 62 6.47 -0.85 11.44
CA GLN A 62 6.58 -0.36 10.06
C GLN A 62 7.36 0.94 9.94
N GLY A 63 7.43 1.77 10.99
CA GLY A 63 8.19 3.02 11.01
C GLY A 63 9.61 2.82 11.53
N LEU A 64 9.77 2.64 12.84
CA LEU A 64 11.08 2.59 13.49
C LEU A 64 11.90 1.36 13.05
N GLY A 65 11.28 0.18 12.97
CA GLY A 65 11.94 -1.02 12.46
C GLY A 65 12.46 -0.84 11.03
N ALA A 66 11.62 -0.27 10.16
CA ALA A 66 12.02 0.03 8.78
C ALA A 66 13.11 1.10 8.70
N ALA A 67 13.09 2.10 9.60
CA ALA A 67 14.11 3.14 9.68
C ALA A 67 15.49 2.54 9.99
N PHE A 68 15.58 1.65 10.98
CA PHE A 68 16.84 0.99 11.33
C PHE A 68 17.38 0.12 10.20
N ILE A 69 16.52 -0.69 9.58
CA ILE A 69 16.92 -1.55 8.46
C ILE A 69 17.35 -0.70 7.27
N SER A 70 16.55 0.30 6.89
CA SER A 70 16.85 1.17 5.75
C SER A 70 18.11 2.00 5.96
N GLY A 71 18.29 2.56 7.17
CA GLY A 71 19.48 3.31 7.53
C GLY A 71 20.73 2.44 7.54
N GLY A 72 20.64 1.22 8.10
CA GLY A 72 21.73 0.25 8.12
C GLY A 72 22.17 -0.18 6.72
N ILE A 73 21.23 -0.51 5.82
CA ILE A 73 21.53 -0.89 4.44
C ILE A 73 22.20 0.29 3.70
N ASN A 74 21.64 1.49 3.81
CA ASN A 74 22.22 2.67 3.14
C ASN A 74 23.61 3.02 3.67
N PHE A 75 23.81 2.93 4.99
CA PHE A 75 25.12 3.09 5.61
C PHE A 75 26.11 2.04 5.08
N ALA A 76 25.74 0.75 5.04
CA ALA A 76 26.62 -0.30 4.52
C ALA A 76 27.00 -0.08 3.05
N VAL A 77 26.04 0.27 2.19
CA VAL A 77 26.29 0.61 0.77
C VAL A 77 27.23 1.80 0.66
N SER A 78 27.01 2.83 1.47
CA SER A 78 27.85 4.03 1.48
C SER A 78 29.28 3.74 1.94
N VAL A 79 29.48 2.85 2.92
CA VAL A 79 30.81 2.39 3.33
C VAL A 79 31.49 1.69 2.16
N ALA A 80 30.81 0.76 1.49
CA ALA A 80 31.38 0.05 0.35
C ALA A 80 31.78 1.01 -0.80
N MET A 81 30.98 2.05 -1.05
CA MET A 81 31.23 3.02 -2.12
C MET A 81 32.32 4.05 -1.77
N TYR A 82 32.28 4.61 -0.56
CA TYR A 82 33.05 5.81 -0.22
C TYR A 82 34.35 5.53 0.52
N LEU A 83 34.54 4.35 1.12
CA LEU A 83 35.73 4.07 1.94
C LEU A 83 37.04 4.12 1.12
N ARG A 84 36.98 3.84 -0.19
CA ARG A 84 38.14 3.84 -1.10
C ARG A 84 38.14 4.96 -2.13
N ALA A 85 37.15 5.85 -2.08
CA ALA A 85 37.06 6.95 -3.04
C ALA A 85 38.00 8.09 -2.63
N SER A 86 38.85 8.53 -3.57
CA SER A 86 39.80 9.63 -3.36
C SER A 86 39.19 11.01 -3.55
N ASP A 87 38.03 11.10 -4.20
CA ASP A 87 37.36 12.36 -4.49
C ASP A 87 35.84 12.21 -4.35
N ILE A 88 35.26 12.89 -3.35
CA ILE A 88 33.84 12.86 -3.02
C ILE A 88 33.36 14.30 -2.86
N THR A 89 32.61 14.77 -3.87
CA THR A 89 32.05 16.12 -3.87
C THR A 89 30.54 16.09 -3.82
N MET A 90 29.93 17.18 -3.39
CA MET A 90 28.47 17.27 -3.30
C MET A 90 27.79 17.26 -4.68
N TRP A 91 28.35 17.99 -5.66
CA TRP A 91 27.61 18.41 -6.87
C TRP A 91 28.19 17.95 -8.22
N ILE A 92 29.48 17.65 -8.30
CA ILE A 92 30.13 17.43 -9.60
C ILE A 92 29.78 16.02 -10.09
N LEU A 93 28.77 15.90 -10.97
CA LEU A 93 28.27 14.62 -11.50
C LEU A 93 29.35 13.75 -12.16
N ALA A 94 30.42 14.36 -12.66
CA ALA A 94 31.58 13.64 -13.20
C ALA A 94 32.43 12.93 -12.12
N LYS A 95 32.23 13.29 -10.85
CA LYS A 95 32.83 12.67 -9.66
C LYS A 95 31.73 11.94 -8.89
N ASN A 96 32.09 11.06 -7.96
CA ASN A 96 31.11 10.40 -7.10
C ASN A 96 30.30 11.46 -6.31
N THR A 97 29.05 11.73 -6.73
CA THR A 97 28.21 12.76 -6.12
C THR A 97 27.33 12.20 -5.04
N ILE A 98 27.40 12.81 -3.86
CA ILE A 98 26.46 12.52 -2.78
C ILE A 98 25.04 12.93 -3.21
N ALA A 99 24.87 14.07 -3.88
CA ALA A 99 23.56 14.54 -4.32
C ALA A 99 22.85 13.56 -5.26
N GLY A 100 23.57 13.01 -6.25
CA GLY A 100 23.03 12.02 -7.18
C GLY A 100 22.69 10.71 -6.46
N ASP A 101 23.58 10.26 -5.58
CA ASP A 101 23.38 9.04 -4.79
C ASP A 101 22.14 9.12 -3.88
N LEU A 102 21.93 10.25 -3.18
CA LEU A 102 20.72 10.48 -2.38
C LEU A 102 19.45 10.47 -3.25
N GLY A 103 19.52 11.04 -4.45
CA GLY A 103 18.39 11.05 -5.38
C GLY A 103 18.01 9.65 -5.87
N VAL A 104 19.00 8.88 -6.31
CA VAL A 104 18.81 7.48 -6.77
C VAL A 104 18.34 6.59 -5.61
N THR A 105 18.83 6.83 -4.40
CA THR A 105 18.42 6.11 -3.19
C THR A 105 16.91 6.18 -2.99
N ILE A 106 16.26 7.33 -3.17
CA ILE A 106 14.79 7.43 -3.04
C ILE A 106 14.08 6.51 -4.02
N LEU A 107 14.49 6.56 -5.30
CA LEU A 107 13.84 5.79 -6.37
C LEU A 107 13.94 4.29 -6.11
N ILE A 108 15.13 3.81 -5.78
CA ILE A 108 15.37 2.38 -5.55
C ILE A 108 14.75 1.94 -4.23
N GLN A 109 15.03 2.65 -3.12
CA GLN A 109 14.59 2.26 -1.79
C GLN A 109 13.07 2.25 -1.68
N VAL A 110 12.38 3.32 -2.10
CA VAL A 110 10.91 3.38 -1.99
C VAL A 110 10.26 2.29 -2.85
N THR A 111 10.82 2.00 -4.03
CA THR A 111 10.33 0.92 -4.91
C THR A 111 10.48 -0.45 -4.25
N ILE A 112 11.67 -0.78 -3.72
CA ILE A 112 11.92 -2.06 -3.07
C ILE A 112 11.11 -2.19 -1.78
N SER A 113 11.08 -1.15 -0.94
CA SER A 113 10.26 -1.12 0.28
C SER A 113 8.79 -1.34 -0.05
N PHE A 114 8.28 -0.77 -1.14
CA PHE A 114 6.91 -1.03 -1.57
C PHE A 114 6.65 -2.52 -1.84
N ILE A 115 7.55 -3.19 -2.55
CA ILE A 115 7.44 -4.63 -2.87
C ILE A 115 7.48 -5.48 -1.59
N ILE A 116 8.44 -5.21 -0.71
CA ILE A 116 8.65 -5.96 0.53
C ILE A 116 7.45 -5.76 1.47
N THR A 117 7.10 -4.51 1.77
CA THR A 117 6.04 -4.17 2.72
C THR A 117 4.67 -4.63 2.22
N SER A 118 4.39 -4.55 0.92
CA SER A 118 3.16 -5.10 0.32
C SER A 118 3.05 -6.63 0.45
N SER A 119 4.19 -7.32 0.58
CA SER A 119 4.23 -8.76 0.78
C SER A 119 4.09 -9.12 2.26
N LEU A 120 4.82 -8.41 3.15
CA LEU A 120 4.79 -8.64 4.60
C LEU A 120 3.42 -8.39 5.21
N ILE A 121 2.75 -7.29 4.84
CA ILE A 121 1.44 -6.93 5.41
C ILE A 121 0.39 -7.99 5.16
N ARG A 122 0.47 -8.72 4.04
CA ARG A 122 -0.45 -9.83 3.79
C ARG A 122 -0.20 -10.99 4.74
N GLY A 123 1.07 -11.30 4.99
CA GLY A 123 1.44 -12.26 6.02
C GLY A 123 0.90 -11.82 7.39
N ASP A 124 1.06 -10.54 7.72
CA ASP A 124 0.61 -9.96 8.98
C ASP A 124 -0.92 -9.92 9.10
N LEU A 125 -1.65 -9.72 8.00
CA LEU A 125 -3.12 -9.81 7.97
C LEU A 125 -3.60 -11.26 8.15
N ARG A 126 -2.91 -12.23 7.55
CA ARG A 126 -3.24 -13.66 7.70
C ARG A 126 -2.96 -14.18 9.11
N SER A 127 -1.91 -13.70 9.76
CA SER A 127 -1.59 -14.05 11.15
C SER A 127 -2.44 -13.28 12.17
N GLY A 128 -3.25 -12.30 11.74
CA GLY A 128 -3.99 -11.41 12.64
C GLY A 128 -3.08 -10.47 13.44
N LEU A 129 -1.82 -10.30 13.01
CA LEU A 129 -0.92 -9.30 13.57
C LEU A 129 -1.40 -7.88 13.24
N ALA A 130 -1.85 -7.68 11.99
CA ALA A 130 -2.43 -6.44 11.49
C ALA A 130 -3.95 -6.56 11.30
N ILE A 131 -4.65 -5.43 11.37
CA ILE A 131 -6.10 -5.33 11.16
C ILE A 131 -6.32 -4.49 9.89
N PRO A 132 -7.20 -4.89 8.96
CA PRO A 132 -7.53 -4.06 7.80
C PRO A 132 -8.16 -2.73 8.22
N LEU A 133 -7.99 -1.68 7.41
CA LEU A 133 -8.70 -0.41 7.65
C LEU A 133 -10.19 -0.56 7.30
N GLN A 134 -11.05 0.28 7.88
CA GLN A 134 -12.50 0.26 7.56
C GLN A 134 -12.83 0.81 6.17
N GLN A 135 -11.89 1.56 5.60
CA GLN A 135 -12.04 2.18 4.29
C GLN A 135 -10.69 2.18 3.56
N PRO A 136 -10.71 2.15 2.21
CA PRO A 136 -9.50 2.31 1.44
C PRO A 136 -8.81 3.63 1.76
N TRP A 137 -7.48 3.59 1.83
CA TRP A 137 -6.64 4.75 2.02
C TRP A 137 -5.54 4.76 0.94
N PRO A 138 -5.36 5.84 0.17
CA PRO A 138 -6.20 7.04 0.16
C PRO A 138 -7.66 6.73 -0.25
N PRO A 139 -8.63 7.60 0.12
CA PRO A 139 -10.04 7.37 -0.16
C PRO A 139 -10.29 7.25 -1.65
N ALA A 140 -10.98 6.19 -2.07
CA ALA A 140 -11.38 6.04 -3.45
C ALA A 140 -12.47 7.09 -3.79
N PRO A 141 -12.47 7.67 -5.00
CA PRO A 141 -13.49 8.65 -5.38
C PRO A 141 -14.88 7.99 -5.39
N PRO A 142 -15.95 8.75 -5.09
CA PRO A 142 -17.30 8.21 -4.91
C PRO A 142 -17.80 7.34 -6.08
N SER A 143 -17.31 7.58 -7.30
CA SER A 143 -17.67 6.84 -8.51
C SER A 143 -17.24 5.36 -8.49
N THR A 144 -16.30 4.96 -7.64
CA THR A 144 -15.95 3.54 -7.46
C THR A 144 -16.86 2.84 -6.44
N ASN A 145 -17.37 3.55 -5.43
CA ASN A 145 -18.40 3.03 -4.53
C ASN A 145 -19.77 2.96 -5.21
N ALA A 146 -19.98 3.72 -6.29
CA ALA A 146 -21.14 3.53 -7.15
C ALA A 146 -21.20 2.13 -7.77
N ALA A 147 -20.09 1.38 -7.88
CA ALA A 147 -20.12 -0.03 -8.28
C ALA A 147 -20.90 -0.92 -7.29
N LYS A 148 -21.00 -0.52 -6.02
CA LYS A 148 -21.75 -1.25 -4.98
C LYS A 148 -23.28 -1.15 -5.16
N GLY A 149 -23.76 -0.16 -5.92
CA GLY A 149 -25.17 -0.03 -6.34
C GLY A 149 -25.39 -0.14 -7.87
N SER A 150 -24.34 0.00 -8.68
CA SER A 150 -24.40 -0.01 -10.14
C SER A 150 -24.41 -1.41 -10.75
N ALA A 151 -24.20 -2.48 -9.96
CA ALA A 151 -24.48 -3.84 -10.43
C ALA A 151 -25.93 -3.98 -10.94
N ASN A 152 -26.86 -3.14 -10.46
CA ASN A 152 -28.25 -3.08 -10.91
C ASN A 152 -28.57 -1.92 -11.87
N LEU A 153 -27.60 -1.08 -12.24
CA LEU A 153 -27.83 -0.01 -13.22
C LEU A 153 -27.62 -0.57 -14.64
N PRO A 154 -28.57 -0.32 -15.57
CA PRO A 154 -28.50 -0.86 -16.93
C PRO A 154 -27.21 -0.42 -17.64
N PRO A 155 -26.65 -1.25 -18.55
CA PRO A 155 -25.37 -0.99 -19.21
C PRO A 155 -25.28 0.37 -19.92
N SER A 156 -26.42 0.92 -20.33
CA SER A 156 -26.51 2.19 -21.06
C SER A 156 -26.17 3.42 -20.23
N THR A 157 -26.33 3.41 -18.90
CA THR A 157 -26.04 4.58 -18.05
C THR A 157 -24.60 4.64 -17.54
N ARG A 158 -23.79 3.60 -17.80
CA ARG A 158 -22.42 3.51 -17.26
C ARG A 158 -21.38 4.27 -18.09
N TYR A 159 -21.69 4.66 -19.33
CA TYR A 159 -20.71 5.20 -20.28
C TYR A 159 -20.70 6.73 -20.40
N GLU A 160 -21.84 7.42 -20.23
CA GLU A 160 -21.94 8.85 -20.53
C GLU A 160 -21.19 9.78 -19.56
N ASP A 161 -20.95 9.36 -18.31
CA ASP A 161 -20.37 10.25 -17.29
C ASP A 161 -18.83 10.36 -17.35
N THR A 162 -18.18 9.68 -18.30
CA THR A 162 -16.71 9.70 -18.43
C THR A 162 -16.18 10.77 -19.39
N GLN A 163 -17.02 11.33 -20.26
CA GLN A 163 -16.55 12.11 -21.40
C GLN A 163 -16.15 13.56 -21.07
N HIS A 164 -16.55 14.11 -19.92
CA HIS A 164 -16.23 15.50 -19.51
C HIS A 164 -15.18 15.63 -18.41
N ARG A 165 -14.50 14.55 -18.01
CA ARG A 165 -13.46 14.64 -16.98
C ARG A 165 -12.21 15.32 -17.53
N SER A 166 -11.73 16.36 -16.83
CA SER A 166 -10.46 17.00 -17.18
C SER A 166 -9.30 15.98 -17.13
N THR A 167 -8.28 16.19 -17.95
CA THR A 167 -7.07 15.35 -18.00
C THR A 167 -6.44 15.12 -16.62
N PHE A 168 -6.51 16.13 -15.74
CA PHE A 168 -6.06 16.03 -14.36
C PHE A 168 -6.93 15.07 -13.53
N GLN A 169 -8.25 15.09 -13.69
CA GLN A 169 -9.15 14.15 -13.02
C GLN A 169 -8.95 12.72 -13.53
N LEU A 170 -8.67 12.55 -14.83
CA LEU A 170 -8.31 11.24 -15.40
C LEU A 170 -6.98 10.74 -14.83
N LEU A 171 -5.95 11.58 -14.76
CA LEU A 171 -4.67 11.23 -14.15
C LEU A 171 -4.83 10.85 -12.68
N LYS A 172 -5.56 11.67 -11.91
CA LYS A 172 -5.87 11.38 -10.50
C LYS A 172 -6.61 10.06 -10.37
N HIS A 173 -7.65 9.83 -11.18
CA HIS A 173 -8.42 8.60 -11.17
C HIS A 173 -7.57 7.38 -11.56
N ASN A 174 -6.66 7.52 -12.53
CA ASN A 174 -5.72 6.48 -12.92
C ASN A 174 -4.76 6.17 -11.78
N ILE A 175 -4.20 7.17 -11.10
CA ILE A 175 -3.32 6.96 -9.94
C ILE A 175 -4.08 6.26 -8.80
N GLU A 176 -5.27 6.72 -8.46
CA GLU A 176 -6.11 6.12 -7.41
C GLU A 176 -6.49 4.67 -7.75
N THR A 177 -6.96 4.43 -8.98
CA THR A 177 -7.29 3.08 -9.46
C THR A 177 -6.05 2.20 -9.50
N PHE A 178 -4.89 2.76 -9.88
CA PHE A 178 -3.63 2.05 -9.93
C PHE A 178 -3.18 1.57 -8.55
N TYR A 179 -3.43 2.33 -7.48
CA TYR A 179 -3.17 1.88 -6.12
C TYR A 179 -4.19 0.89 -5.59
N ILE A 180 -5.47 0.96 -5.99
CA ILE A 180 -6.48 -0.04 -5.60
C ILE A 180 -6.16 -1.42 -6.20
N VAL A 181 -5.59 -1.47 -7.41
CA VAL A 181 -5.22 -2.72 -8.11
C VAL A 181 -4.03 -3.45 -7.48
N THR A 182 -3.32 -2.86 -6.49
CA THR A 182 -2.26 -3.52 -5.69
C THR A 182 -2.71 -4.84 -5.03
N GLN A 183 -4.01 -5.04 -4.85
CA GLN A 183 -4.61 -6.21 -4.22
C GLN A 183 -4.22 -7.54 -4.89
N GLN A 184 -4.00 -7.55 -6.21
CA GLN A 184 -3.69 -8.78 -6.94
C GLN A 184 -2.22 -9.22 -6.84
N ASN A 185 -1.36 -8.49 -6.12
CA ASN A 185 0.07 -8.79 -6.07
C ASN A 185 0.43 -9.90 -5.06
N HIS A 186 -0.21 -11.07 -5.15
CA HIS A 186 0.35 -12.28 -4.54
C HIS A 186 1.54 -12.73 -5.37
N ILE A 187 2.73 -12.25 -5.00
CA ILE A 187 4.00 -12.62 -5.66
C ILE A 187 4.41 -14.05 -5.27
N PHE A 188 4.06 -14.48 -4.05
CA PHE A 188 4.50 -15.75 -3.45
C PHE A 188 3.43 -16.84 -3.40
N GLN A 189 2.41 -16.78 -4.26
CA GLN A 189 1.50 -17.93 -4.40
C GLN A 189 2.19 -19.05 -5.18
N ASN A 190 2.21 -20.26 -4.60
CA ASN A 190 2.90 -21.41 -5.17
C ASN A 190 2.34 -21.82 -6.54
N ASP A 191 1.05 -21.55 -6.80
CA ASP A 191 0.36 -22.02 -8.00
C ASP A 191 0.50 -21.11 -9.23
N LEU A 192 1.29 -20.02 -9.14
CA LEU A 192 1.45 -19.06 -10.23
C LEU A 192 2.63 -19.40 -11.14
N SER A 193 2.40 -19.31 -12.45
CA SER A 193 3.46 -19.34 -13.48
C SER A 193 4.49 -18.22 -13.25
N ALA A 194 5.77 -18.49 -13.55
CA ALA A 194 6.85 -17.52 -13.43
C ALA A 194 6.57 -16.21 -14.19
N ARG A 195 5.92 -16.30 -15.36
CA ARG A 195 5.53 -15.13 -16.16
C ARG A 195 4.54 -14.25 -15.41
N GLU A 196 3.55 -14.84 -14.74
CA GLU A 196 2.55 -14.11 -13.97
C GLU A 196 3.16 -13.50 -12.71
N ARG A 197 4.05 -14.23 -12.03
CA ARG A 197 4.81 -13.70 -10.89
C ARG A 197 5.64 -12.47 -11.30
N PHE A 198 6.32 -12.53 -12.45
CA PHE A 198 7.07 -11.40 -12.97
C PHE A 198 6.19 -10.20 -13.31
N PHE A 199 5.05 -10.40 -13.99
CA PHE A 199 4.13 -9.28 -14.29
C PHE A 199 3.56 -8.63 -13.02
N ARG A 200 3.23 -9.43 -12.00
CA ARG A 200 2.77 -8.91 -10.70
C ARG A 200 3.88 -8.15 -9.98
N LEU A 201 5.11 -8.68 -9.99
CA LEU A 201 6.29 -8.00 -9.43
C LEU A 201 6.55 -6.68 -10.14
N ALA A 202 6.58 -6.67 -11.47
CA ALA A 202 6.81 -5.47 -12.28
C ALA A 202 5.73 -4.40 -12.05
N ARG A 203 4.46 -4.80 -11.93
CA ARG A 203 3.36 -3.88 -11.58
C ARG A 203 3.53 -3.30 -10.17
N THR A 204 3.90 -4.14 -9.20
CA THR A 204 4.19 -3.71 -7.82
C THR A 204 5.37 -2.74 -7.77
N ALA A 205 6.42 -3.04 -8.54
CA ALA A 205 7.58 -2.18 -8.68
C ALA A 205 7.20 -0.84 -9.32
N LEU A 206 6.37 -0.84 -10.36
CA LEU A 206 5.88 0.40 -10.98
C LEU A 206 5.06 1.25 -10.01
N GLN A 207 4.24 0.63 -9.15
CA GLN A 207 3.51 1.32 -8.06
C GLN A 207 4.46 1.96 -7.06
N GLY A 208 5.45 1.21 -6.58
CA GLY A 208 6.49 1.74 -5.70
C GLY A 208 7.30 2.87 -6.36
N PHE A 209 7.59 2.76 -7.65
CA PHE A 209 8.33 3.77 -8.41
C PHE A 209 7.53 5.07 -8.59
N VAL A 210 6.22 4.98 -8.89
CA VAL A 210 5.34 6.16 -8.95
C VAL A 210 5.31 6.87 -7.60
N LEU A 211 5.18 6.12 -6.49
CA LEU A 211 5.27 6.70 -5.15
C LEU A 211 6.64 7.36 -4.91
N ALA A 212 7.72 6.71 -5.35
CA ALA A 212 9.07 7.26 -5.23
C ALA A 212 9.20 8.60 -5.97
N CYS A 213 8.67 8.71 -7.20
CA CYS A 213 8.64 9.96 -7.97
C CYS A 213 7.85 11.06 -7.25
N CYS A 214 6.76 10.72 -6.56
CA CYS A 214 5.99 11.69 -5.77
C CYS A 214 6.75 12.19 -4.53
N VAL A 215 7.48 11.30 -3.85
CA VAL A 215 8.24 11.61 -2.63
C VAL A 215 9.58 12.28 -2.95
N PHE A 216 10.16 12.00 -4.12
CA PHE A 216 11.46 12.47 -4.58
C PHE A 216 11.70 13.98 -4.41
N PRO A 217 10.88 14.89 -4.98
CA PRO A 217 11.19 16.32 -4.93
C PRO A 217 11.23 16.87 -3.50
N TRP A 218 10.45 16.29 -2.59
CA TRP A 218 10.40 16.71 -1.18
C TRP A 218 11.63 16.24 -0.42
N PHE A 219 11.88 14.93 -0.40
CA PHE A 219 13.00 14.37 0.38
C PHE A 219 14.36 14.76 -0.18
N TRP A 220 14.51 14.72 -1.50
CA TRP A 220 15.74 15.14 -2.15
C TRP A 220 15.94 16.65 -2.00
N GLY A 221 14.91 17.46 -2.30
CA GLY A 221 14.98 18.91 -2.21
C GLY A 221 15.34 19.41 -0.81
N ILE A 222 14.71 18.86 0.24
CA ILE A 222 15.02 19.19 1.64
C ILE A 222 16.46 18.77 1.99
N ALA A 223 16.88 17.57 1.60
CA ALA A 223 18.24 17.11 1.88
C ALA A 223 19.30 17.99 1.21
N ILE A 224 19.10 18.35 -0.06
CA ILE A 224 19.99 19.26 -0.79
C ILE A 224 20.01 20.65 -0.16
N ALA A 225 18.84 21.20 0.22
CA ALA A 225 18.75 22.50 0.86
C ALA A 225 19.55 22.56 2.18
N ILE A 226 19.60 21.47 2.94
CA ILE A 226 20.37 21.37 4.19
C ILE A 226 21.86 21.11 3.93
N LEU A 227 22.17 20.14 3.09
CA LEU A 227 23.55 19.64 2.93
C LEU A 227 24.40 20.55 2.03
N ALA A 228 23.81 21.16 1.01
CA ALA A 228 24.56 21.96 0.05
C ALA A 228 25.28 23.16 0.70
N PRO A 229 24.65 23.98 1.57
CA PRO A 229 25.35 25.07 2.25
C PRO A 229 26.49 24.59 3.17
N ILE A 230 26.37 23.40 3.77
CA ILE A 230 27.33 22.89 4.75
C ILE A 230 28.57 22.29 4.08
N TYR A 231 28.38 21.66 2.91
CA TYR A 231 29.38 20.79 2.28
C TYR A 231 29.73 21.16 0.81
N SER A 232 29.16 22.22 0.22
CA SER A 232 29.36 22.60 -1.19
C SER A 232 30.82 22.65 -1.63
N ASN A 233 31.70 23.19 -0.79
CA ASN A 233 33.11 23.43 -1.10
C ASN A 233 34.08 22.49 -0.36
N LYS A 234 33.57 21.42 0.25
CA LYS A 234 34.39 20.50 1.07
C LYS A 234 34.63 19.19 0.34
N GLN A 235 35.90 18.79 0.30
CA GLN A 235 36.27 17.42 -0.05
C GLN A 235 35.92 16.50 1.12
N MET A 236 35.09 15.49 0.89
CA MET A 236 34.63 14.56 1.94
C MET A 236 35.30 13.19 1.87
N ALA A 237 36.25 13.00 0.94
CA ALA A 237 37.08 11.80 0.88
C ALA A 237 37.76 11.51 2.23
N HIS A 238 37.90 10.23 2.56
CA HIS A 238 38.50 9.73 3.82
C HIS A 238 37.80 10.16 5.12
N THR A 239 36.58 10.69 5.04
CA THR A 239 35.76 10.99 6.22
C THR A 239 34.57 10.02 6.33
N TRP A 240 33.98 9.93 7.53
CA TRP A 240 32.76 9.15 7.77
C TRP A 240 31.49 9.92 7.41
N ILE A 241 31.62 11.19 7.01
CA ILE A 241 30.50 12.12 6.77
C ILE A 241 29.55 11.58 5.68
N PRO A 242 30.02 11.14 4.49
CA PRO A 242 29.13 10.59 3.48
C PRO A 242 28.34 9.39 3.97
N MET A 243 28.98 8.55 4.80
CA MET A 243 28.34 7.34 5.32
C MET A 243 27.23 7.66 6.32
N VAL A 244 27.50 8.58 7.25
CA VAL A 244 26.51 9.03 8.23
C VAL A 244 25.35 9.75 7.54
N ILE A 245 25.63 10.64 6.57
CA ILE A 245 24.60 11.34 5.79
C ILE A 245 23.66 10.31 5.15
N LYS A 246 24.22 9.34 4.43
CA LYS A 246 23.42 8.33 3.71
C LYS A 246 22.67 7.39 4.65
N GLY A 247 23.28 7.00 5.77
CA GLY A 247 22.61 6.20 6.81
C GLY A 247 21.41 6.91 7.44
N VAL A 248 21.59 8.16 7.87
CA VAL A 248 20.50 8.98 8.46
C VAL A 248 19.41 9.25 7.41
N TYR A 249 19.81 9.57 6.17
CA TYR A 249 18.88 9.80 5.08
C TYR A 249 18.01 8.57 4.79
N GLY A 250 18.63 7.40 4.66
CA GLY A 250 17.91 6.13 4.47
C GLY A 250 16.97 5.80 5.62
N ALA A 251 17.39 6.09 6.86
CA ALA A 251 16.56 5.89 8.06
C ALA A 251 15.33 6.79 8.07
N LEU A 252 15.49 8.10 7.82
CA LEU A 252 14.38 9.05 7.77
C LEU A 252 13.41 8.73 6.63
N LEU A 253 13.95 8.35 5.46
CA LEU A 253 13.13 7.93 4.33
C LEU A 253 12.32 6.67 4.69
N GLY A 254 12.93 5.67 5.32
CA GLY A 254 12.24 4.45 5.78
C GLY A 254 11.19 4.74 6.85
N LEU A 255 11.51 5.60 7.82
CA LEU A 255 10.61 6.00 8.91
C LEU A 255 9.30 6.60 8.41
N VAL A 256 9.37 7.41 7.34
CA VAL A 256 8.20 8.11 6.80
C VAL A 256 7.48 7.31 5.74
N THR A 257 8.21 6.76 4.77
CA THR A 257 7.60 6.11 3.60
C THR A 257 7.01 4.74 3.94
N ASN A 258 7.59 4.01 4.88
CA ASN A 258 7.18 2.63 5.11
C ASN A 258 5.84 2.50 5.85
N PRO A 259 5.52 3.32 6.88
CA PRO A 259 4.16 3.41 7.42
C PRO A 259 3.12 3.88 6.40
N LEU A 260 3.50 4.79 5.49
CA LEU A 260 2.64 5.28 4.41
C LEU A 260 2.27 4.14 3.46
N ILE A 261 3.27 3.39 2.98
CA ILE A 261 3.10 2.20 2.14
C ILE A 261 2.23 1.17 2.88
N ALA A 262 2.45 1.01 4.18
CA ALA A 262 1.69 0.07 4.97
C ALA A 262 0.21 0.45 5.07
N LEU A 263 -0.07 1.73 5.29
CA LEU A 263 -1.42 2.26 5.34
C LEU A 263 -2.17 2.05 4.02
N MET A 264 -1.48 2.27 2.90
CA MET A 264 -2.04 2.03 1.56
C MET A 264 -2.40 0.56 1.33
N ASN A 265 -1.52 -0.35 1.74
CA ASN A 265 -1.76 -1.79 1.63
C ASN A 265 -2.89 -2.28 2.54
N LEU A 266 -2.98 -1.76 3.78
CA LEU A 266 -4.04 -2.11 4.73
C LEU A 266 -5.42 -1.61 4.28
N GLY A 267 -5.47 -0.42 3.67
CA GLY A 267 -6.72 0.13 3.13
C GLY A 267 -7.26 -0.66 1.95
N ALA A 268 -6.37 -1.14 1.09
CA ALA A 268 -6.80 -1.85 -0.10
C ALA A 268 -7.40 -3.25 0.22
N HIS A 269 -7.06 -3.88 1.36
CA HIS A 269 -7.50 -5.24 1.70
C HIS A 269 -8.99 -5.35 2.12
N ASP A 270 -9.56 -4.30 2.73
CA ASP A 270 -10.96 -4.33 3.17
C ASP A 270 -11.93 -4.30 1.98
N VAL A 271 -11.59 -3.56 0.93
CA VAL A 271 -12.39 -3.49 -0.31
C VAL A 271 -12.54 -4.87 -0.94
N ALA A 272 -11.47 -5.66 -0.97
CA ALA A 272 -11.49 -7.01 -1.53
C ALA A 272 -12.34 -7.97 -0.68
N GLY A 273 -12.22 -7.91 0.65
CA GLY A 273 -13.05 -8.71 1.57
C GLY A 273 -14.54 -8.41 1.39
N GLN A 274 -14.91 -7.14 1.31
CA GLN A 274 -16.30 -6.73 1.10
C GLN A 274 -16.86 -7.14 -0.27
N GLN A 275 -16.05 -7.06 -1.33
CA GLN A 275 -16.47 -7.52 -2.67
C GLN A 275 -16.72 -9.02 -2.69
N ASN A 276 -15.84 -9.82 -2.08
CA ASN A 276 -16.02 -11.27 -2.00
C ASN A 276 -17.26 -11.64 -1.19
N SER A 277 -17.50 -10.97 -0.06
CA SER A 277 -18.72 -11.19 0.74
C SER A 277 -19.99 -10.79 0.00
N ALA A 278 -19.97 -9.67 -0.74
CA ALA A 278 -21.11 -9.24 -1.55
C ALA A 278 -21.40 -10.21 -2.71
N ALA A 279 -20.36 -10.68 -3.40
CA ALA A 279 -20.49 -11.66 -4.47
C ALA A 279 -20.98 -13.03 -3.95
N ALA A 280 -20.53 -13.44 -2.77
CA ALA A 280 -21.03 -14.64 -2.09
C ALA A 280 -22.52 -14.51 -1.74
N LEU A 281 -22.95 -13.34 -1.27
CA LEU A 281 -24.36 -13.08 -0.95
C LEU A 281 -25.24 -13.05 -2.21
N SER A 282 -24.75 -12.50 -3.33
CA SER A 282 -25.50 -12.46 -4.59
C SER A 282 -25.53 -13.80 -5.34
N SER A 283 -24.56 -14.68 -5.08
CA SER A 283 -24.51 -16.03 -5.67
C SER A 283 -25.21 -17.08 -4.82
N ALA A 284 -25.68 -16.71 -3.62
CA ALA A 284 -26.57 -17.57 -2.85
C ALA A 284 -27.85 -17.80 -3.67
N PRO A 285 -28.13 -19.05 -4.10
CA PRO A 285 -29.30 -19.34 -4.92
C PRO A 285 -30.55 -18.88 -4.18
N ASP A 286 -31.46 -18.28 -4.92
CA ASP A 286 -32.71 -17.66 -4.45
C ASP A 286 -33.62 -18.74 -3.84
N ARG A 287 -33.33 -19.14 -2.60
CA ARG A 287 -34.06 -20.18 -1.84
C ARG A 287 -35.54 -19.86 -1.66
N SER A 288 -35.93 -18.63 -2.00
CA SER A 288 -37.30 -18.14 -2.13
C SER A 288 -38.17 -19.00 -3.05
N ALA A 289 -37.59 -19.68 -4.04
CA ALA A 289 -38.34 -20.56 -4.94
C ALA A 289 -38.59 -21.97 -4.36
N GLU A 290 -37.76 -22.45 -3.44
CA GLU A 290 -37.87 -23.82 -2.89
C GLU A 290 -38.91 -23.92 -1.76
N THR A 291 -39.21 -22.81 -1.08
CA THR A 291 -40.28 -22.77 -0.07
C THR A 291 -41.69 -22.68 -0.66
N ALA A 292 -41.84 -22.28 -1.93
CA ALA A 292 -43.15 -22.20 -2.58
C ALA A 292 -43.73 -23.58 -2.97
N ASP A 293 -42.89 -24.59 -3.17
CA ASP A 293 -43.34 -25.95 -3.50
C ASP A 293 -43.68 -26.79 -2.27
N LEU A 294 -43.19 -26.41 -1.08
CA LEU A 294 -43.50 -27.11 0.18
C LEU A 294 -44.84 -26.69 0.81
N GLU A 295 -45.43 -25.56 0.42
CA GLU A 295 -46.74 -25.12 0.93
C GLU A 295 -47.94 -25.75 0.18
N LYS A 296 -47.71 -26.43 -0.96
CA LYS A 296 -48.78 -27.01 -1.79
C LYS A 296 -49.10 -28.49 -1.51
N THR A 297 -48.38 -29.14 -0.60
CA THR A 297 -48.70 -30.52 -0.16
C THR A 297 -49.32 -30.53 1.24
N GLY A 298 -50.52 -29.96 1.33
CA GLY A 298 -51.39 -30.14 2.49
C GLY A 298 -51.82 -31.60 2.63
N THR A 299 -51.41 -32.26 3.71
CA THR A 299 -52.11 -33.41 4.29
C THR A 299 -52.65 -32.99 5.66
N PRO A 300 -53.97 -33.00 5.89
CA PRO A 300 -54.53 -32.72 7.20
C PRO A 300 -54.69 -34.03 7.98
N ALA A 301 -54.06 -34.16 9.15
CA ALA A 301 -54.60 -34.81 10.35
C ALA A 301 -53.49 -35.11 11.38
N GLY A 302 -53.78 -34.84 12.65
CA GLY A 302 -53.17 -35.60 13.76
C GLY A 302 -52.71 -34.78 14.94
N HIS A 303 -53.63 -34.49 15.86
CA HIS A 303 -53.35 -34.07 17.23
C HIS A 303 -52.39 -35.02 17.96
N THR A 304 -51.44 -34.49 18.73
CA THR A 304 -50.99 -34.97 20.06
C THR A 304 -49.89 -34.01 20.56
N SER A 305 -50.18 -33.19 21.56
CA SER A 305 -49.95 -33.41 23.00
C SER A 305 -48.54 -33.05 23.47
N ALA A 306 -48.55 -32.15 24.44
CA ALA A 306 -47.47 -31.49 25.15
C ALA A 306 -46.34 -32.42 25.66
N SER A 307 -45.10 -31.89 25.61
CA SER A 307 -44.06 -32.22 26.57
C SER A 307 -43.16 -31.00 26.77
N SER A 308 -43.17 -30.48 27.99
CA SER A 308 -42.32 -29.40 28.47
C SER A 308 -40.89 -29.92 28.68
N GLY A 309 -39.94 -29.43 27.88
CA GLY A 309 -38.51 -29.65 28.08
C GLY A 309 -37.81 -28.32 28.36
N THR A 310 -37.41 -28.12 29.62
CA THR A 310 -36.64 -26.99 30.12
C THR A 310 -35.24 -26.97 29.47
N PRO A 311 -34.72 -25.83 28.98
CA PRO A 311 -33.34 -25.75 28.48
C PRO A 311 -32.35 -25.78 29.64
N ARG A 312 -31.49 -26.80 29.65
CA ARG A 312 -30.34 -26.92 30.56
C ARG A 312 -29.19 -26.08 30.02
N LEU A 313 -28.83 -25.03 30.75
CA LEU A 313 -27.59 -24.28 30.57
C LEU A 313 -26.39 -25.20 30.86
N PRO A 314 -25.34 -25.23 30.03
CA PRO A 314 -24.05 -25.77 30.43
C PRO A 314 -23.31 -24.77 31.33
N ASP A 315 -22.83 -25.31 32.43
CA ASP A 315 -22.18 -24.66 33.55
C ASP A 315 -20.89 -23.91 33.17
N GLU A 316 -20.66 -22.83 33.90
CA GLU A 316 -19.41 -22.09 33.98
C GLU A 316 -18.35 -23.00 34.62
N GLU A 317 -17.27 -23.30 33.89
CA GLU A 317 -16.04 -23.83 34.50
C GLU A 317 -15.04 -22.69 34.67
N GLU A 318 -14.77 -22.43 35.96
CA GLU A 318 -13.82 -21.50 36.52
C GLU A 318 -12.37 -21.78 36.10
N GLU A 319 -11.61 -20.70 36.23
CA GLU A 319 -10.16 -20.57 36.18
C GLU A 319 -9.39 -21.67 36.94
N GLN A 320 -8.30 -22.15 36.33
CA GLN A 320 -7.13 -22.58 37.08
C GLN A 320 -5.91 -21.79 36.63
N GLU A 321 -5.46 -20.93 37.54
CA GLU A 321 -4.13 -20.34 37.59
C GLU A 321 -3.05 -21.41 37.86
N GLU A 322 -1.81 -21.01 37.53
CA GLU A 322 -0.53 -21.54 38.01
C GLU A 322 -0.05 -22.92 37.52
N GLN A 323 0.99 -22.89 36.68
CA GLN A 323 2.30 -23.36 37.14
C GLN A 323 3.47 -22.88 36.26
N GLU A 324 4.31 -22.08 36.90
CA GLU A 324 5.69 -21.73 36.60
C GLU A 324 6.59 -22.98 36.59
N ILE A 325 7.22 -23.32 35.45
CA ILE A 325 8.36 -24.25 35.41
C ILE A 325 9.40 -23.78 34.37
N VAL A 326 10.50 -23.24 34.87
CA VAL A 326 11.84 -23.18 34.23
C VAL A 326 12.86 -23.36 35.38
N PRO A 327 14.07 -23.94 35.22
CA PRO A 327 14.64 -24.72 34.12
C PRO A 327 15.12 -26.13 34.56
N SER A 328 15.40 -27.02 33.62
CA SER A 328 16.47 -28.00 33.83
C SER A 328 17.28 -28.26 32.56
N SER A 329 18.58 -28.04 32.71
CA SER A 329 19.65 -28.51 31.86
C SER A 329 19.71 -30.04 31.82
N SER A 330 19.87 -30.64 30.64
CA SER A 330 20.90 -31.66 30.39
C SER A 330 20.85 -32.23 28.97
N SER A 331 22.06 -32.41 28.41
CA SER A 331 22.47 -33.51 27.54
C SER A 331 21.91 -33.62 26.12
N GLY A 332 22.72 -33.11 25.19
CA GLY A 332 23.45 -33.99 24.27
C GLY A 332 22.64 -34.67 23.17
N ALA A 333 22.45 -33.96 22.05
CA ALA A 333 22.19 -34.58 20.75
C ALA A 333 23.32 -34.17 19.79
N ALA A 334 24.10 -35.18 19.39
CA ALA A 334 25.19 -35.08 18.45
C ALA A 334 24.68 -34.66 17.06
N PHE A 335 25.28 -33.60 16.51
CA PHE A 335 25.17 -33.27 15.09
C PHE A 335 26.18 -34.13 14.32
N PRO A 336 25.80 -34.79 13.22
CA PRO A 336 26.77 -35.38 12.31
C PRO A 336 27.53 -34.26 11.57
N ALA A 337 28.85 -34.30 11.67
CA ALA A 337 29.76 -33.49 10.87
C ALA A 337 29.54 -33.82 9.38
N SER A 338 29.05 -32.84 8.62
CA SER A 338 29.05 -32.91 7.17
C SER A 338 30.32 -32.25 6.66
N ASP A 339 31.27 -33.11 6.34
CA ASP A 339 32.58 -32.86 5.78
C ASP A 339 32.40 -32.48 4.29
N SER A 340 32.38 -31.18 3.98
CA SER A 340 32.44 -30.67 2.60
C SER A 340 33.78 -30.02 2.37
N ARG A 341 34.80 -30.88 2.30
CA ARG A 341 36.15 -30.56 1.83
C ARG A 341 36.10 -30.44 0.30
N MET A 342 35.86 -29.23 -0.20
CA MET A 342 35.96 -28.93 -1.62
C MET A 342 37.44 -28.71 -1.97
N THR A 343 38.07 -29.76 -2.48
CA THR A 343 39.37 -29.75 -3.15
C THR A 343 39.27 -28.89 -4.41
N ILE A 344 39.95 -27.75 -4.41
CA ILE A 344 40.27 -27.00 -5.62
C ILE A 344 41.59 -27.58 -6.14
N ASP A 345 41.46 -28.53 -7.06
CA ASP A 345 42.60 -28.98 -7.85
C ASP A 345 42.98 -27.92 -8.87
N GLY A 346 44.29 -27.73 -8.98
CA GLY A 346 44.93 -26.71 -9.78
C GLY A 346 44.74 -26.89 -11.28
N VAL A 347 44.54 -25.77 -11.96
CA VAL A 347 44.87 -25.61 -13.38
C VAL A 347 46.03 -24.64 -13.44
N SER A 348 47.22 -25.22 -13.62
CA SER A 348 48.39 -24.55 -14.18
C SER A 348 48.15 -24.39 -15.67
N SER A 349 48.27 -23.15 -16.17
CA SER A 349 48.68 -22.91 -17.56
C SER A 349 49.44 -21.60 -17.63
N ASN A 350 50.70 -21.76 -18.01
CA ASN A 350 51.68 -20.75 -18.34
C ASN A 350 51.30 -19.96 -19.61
N ALA A 351 52.10 -18.91 -19.85
CA ALA A 351 52.17 -18.03 -21.01
C ALA A 351 51.15 -16.87 -20.98
N HIS A 352 51.51 -15.61 -21.23
CA HIS A 352 52.65 -15.04 -21.92
C HIS A 352 52.78 -13.60 -21.40
N GLU A 353 53.92 -13.24 -20.83
CA GLU A 353 54.31 -11.83 -20.72
C GLU A 353 54.71 -11.41 -22.15
N ASP A 354 54.01 -10.42 -22.69
CA ASP A 354 54.45 -9.68 -23.87
C ASP A 354 54.61 -8.22 -23.48
N ASP A 355 55.86 -7.81 -23.62
CA ASP A 355 56.37 -6.44 -23.58
C ASP A 355 55.51 -5.48 -24.41
N PHE A 356 55.06 -4.38 -23.79
CA PHE A 356 54.77 -3.16 -24.53
C PHE A 356 55.71 -2.05 -24.08
N HIS A 357 56.77 -1.93 -24.86
CA HIS A 357 57.68 -0.80 -24.87
C HIS A 357 56.96 0.51 -25.24
N SER A 358 57.24 1.54 -24.42
CA SER A 358 57.76 2.84 -24.84
C SER A 358 57.20 3.47 -26.12
N VAL A 359 56.28 4.43 -25.98
CA VAL A 359 56.05 5.47 -26.99
C VAL A 359 55.82 6.84 -26.33
N SER A 360 56.90 7.63 -26.39
CA SER A 360 56.93 9.06 -26.73
C SER A 360 56.49 10.10 -25.69
N ASP A 361 57.54 10.68 -25.09
CA ASP A 361 57.67 12.09 -24.75
C ASP A 361 57.03 13.02 -25.80
N MET A 362 56.18 13.95 -25.36
CA MET A 362 55.80 15.14 -26.11
C MET A 362 56.34 16.39 -25.40
N PRO A 363 57.08 17.28 -26.11
CA PRO A 363 57.60 18.49 -25.53
C PRO A 363 56.52 19.57 -25.37
N ILE A 364 56.50 20.19 -24.19
CA ILE A 364 55.70 21.35 -23.84
C ILE A 364 56.29 22.57 -24.56
N GLY A 365 55.56 23.09 -25.54
CA GLY A 365 55.85 24.37 -26.18
C GLY A 365 55.54 25.54 -25.24
N VAL A 366 56.59 26.27 -24.88
CA VAL A 366 56.53 27.56 -24.19
C VAL A 366 56.21 28.65 -25.22
N THR A 367 55.04 29.27 -25.12
CA THR A 367 54.74 30.50 -25.89
C THR A 367 54.96 31.70 -25.00
N THR A 368 56.11 32.35 -25.16
CA THR A 368 56.41 33.68 -24.62
C THR A 368 55.71 34.72 -25.49
N THR A 369 54.65 35.35 -24.99
CA THR A 369 54.08 36.55 -25.62
C THR A 369 54.78 37.77 -25.05
N GLN A 370 55.66 38.34 -25.87
CA GLN A 370 56.39 39.58 -25.63
C GLN A 370 55.48 40.77 -25.95
N ALA A 371 55.45 41.74 -25.05
CA ALA A 371 54.75 43.01 -25.19
C ALA A 371 55.39 43.92 -26.25
N ALA A 372 54.55 44.69 -26.94
CA ALA A 372 54.88 45.96 -27.57
C ALA A 372 53.75 46.93 -27.30
#